data_AF-A0A8W8KHW3-F1
#
_entry.id   AF-A0A8W8KHW3-F1
#
_cell.length_a   1.000
_cell.length_b   1.000
_cell.length_c   1.000
_cell.angle_alpha   90.00
_cell.angle_beta   90.00
_cell.angle_gamma   90.00
#
_symmetry.space_group_name_H-M   'P 1'
#
loop_
_entity.id
_entity.type
_entity.pdbx_description
1 polymer ?
#
loop_
_entity_poly.entity_id
_entity_poly.type
_entity_poly.pdbx_seq_one_letter_code
_entity_poly.pdbx_strand_id
1 'polypeptide(L)'
;MSQVFLVIFVALLTDLPISNGISCYVCEKTTSEQTCISGERLVHDRLKGGRFVRNCTSDNHCLIEAIINAGGVYVSYMRSCTDGFFTGQKVEMLAKRVKPNNLTECAYDLLSGFVFCVTLCHTDYCNGPRPYEISTAMKTELFISFYSVVALIVYKISRR
;
A
#
# COMPACT_ATOMS: atom_id res chain seq x y z
N MET A 1 2.56 -8.94 -40.57
CA MET A 1 2.34 -9.70 -39.31
C MET A 1 2.40 -8.83 -38.05
N SER A 2 3.25 -7.79 -37.98
CA SER A 2 3.40 -6.96 -36.77
C SER A 2 2.17 -6.13 -36.35
N GLN A 3 1.33 -5.69 -37.29
CA GLN A 3 0.17 -4.85 -36.98
C GLN A 3 -1.01 -5.63 -36.37
N VAL A 4 -1.14 -6.92 -36.69
CA VAL A 4 -2.23 -7.78 -36.16
C VAL A 4 -2.04 -8.05 -34.66
N PHE A 5 -0.79 -8.24 -34.23
CA PHE A 5 -0.46 -8.40 -32.80
C PHE A 5 -0.77 -7.14 -31.99
N LEU A 6 -0.56 -5.95 -32.57
CA LEU A 6 -0.86 -4.68 -31.90
C LEU A 6 -2.36 -4.50 -31.65
N VAL A 7 -3.20 -4.87 -32.62
CA VAL A 7 -4.66 -4.77 -32.51
C VAL A 7 -5.21 -5.78 -31.50
N ILE A 8 -4.69 -7.00 -31.47
CA ILE A 8 -5.06 -8.01 -30.48
C ILE A 8 -4.66 -7.57 -29.07
N PHE A 9 -3.47 -6.97 -28.90
CA PHE A 9 -3.00 -6.50 -27.60
C PHE A 9 -3.83 -5.31 -27.07
N VAL A 10 -4.24 -4.39 -27.95
CA VAL A 10 -5.14 -3.28 -27.60
C VAL A 10 -6.54 -3.77 -27.26
N ALA A 11 -7.08 -4.74 -28.01
CA ALA A 11 -8.39 -5.34 -27.71
C ALA A 11 -8.41 -6.12 -26.38
N LEU A 12 -7.29 -6.79 -26.04
CA LEU A 12 -7.14 -7.45 -24.73
C LEU A 12 -7.02 -6.47 -23.55
N LEU A 13 -6.56 -5.23 -23.79
CA LEU A 13 -6.51 -4.19 -22.76
C LEU A 13 -7.87 -3.53 -22.51
N THR A 14 -8.79 -3.53 -23.49
CA THR A 14 -10.12 -2.93 -23.37
C THR A 14 -11.13 -3.79 -22.60
N ASP A 15 -10.86 -5.08 -22.45
CA ASP A 15 -11.71 -6.03 -21.73
C ASP A 15 -11.31 -6.22 -20.26
N LEU A 16 -10.36 -5.41 -19.75
CA LEU A 16 -10.08 -5.41 -18.32
C LEU A 16 -11.33 -4.92 -17.58
N PRO A 17 -11.95 -5.74 -16.71
CA PRO A 17 -13.12 -5.33 -15.96
C PRO A 17 -12.73 -4.10 -15.14
N ILE A 18 -13.36 -2.96 -15.45
CA ILE A 18 -13.26 -1.75 -14.63
C ILE A 18 -13.87 -2.12 -13.28
N SER A 19 -13.02 -2.45 -12.31
CA SER A 19 -13.46 -2.59 -10.92
C SER A 19 -14.05 -1.25 -10.50
N ASN A 20 -15.33 -1.23 -10.13
CA ASN A 20 -16.04 -0.05 -9.62
C ASN A 20 -15.59 0.34 -8.19
N GLY A 21 -14.38 -0.04 -7.79
CA GLY A 21 -13.82 0.15 -6.45
C GLY A 21 -12.32 -0.10 -6.47
N ILE A 22 -11.61 0.51 -5.53
CA ILE A 22 -10.17 0.31 -5.36
C ILE A 22 -9.89 -0.83 -4.40
N SER A 23 -8.82 -1.58 -4.63
CA SER A 23 -8.38 -2.62 -3.70
C SER A 23 -7.43 -2.04 -2.66
N CYS A 24 -7.73 -2.20 -1.37
CA CYS A 24 -6.90 -1.73 -0.27
C CYS A 24 -6.42 -2.87 0.62
N TYR A 25 -5.27 -2.68 1.26
CA TYR A 25 -4.85 -3.52 2.37
C TYR A 25 -5.64 -3.15 3.62
N VAL A 26 -6.05 -4.17 4.37
CA VAL A 26 -6.79 -4.02 5.62
C VAL A 26 -6.05 -4.74 6.73
N CYS A 27 -5.85 -4.05 7.85
CA CYS A 27 -5.29 -4.61 9.07
C CYS A 27 -5.50 -3.67 10.25
N GLU A 28 -5.50 -4.22 11.45
CA GLU A 28 -5.54 -3.45 12.69
C GLU A 28 -4.57 -4.10 13.68
N LYS A 29 -3.61 -3.33 14.19
CA LYS A 29 -2.65 -3.79 15.20
C LYS A 29 -2.36 -2.69 16.21
N THR A 30 -2.19 -3.08 17.46
CA THR A 30 -1.96 -2.18 18.61
C THR A 30 -0.55 -2.27 19.18
N THR A 31 0.40 -2.88 18.45
CA THR A 31 1.77 -3.10 18.95
C THR A 31 2.83 -2.68 17.95
N SER A 32 4.01 -2.34 18.45
CA SER A 32 5.14 -1.74 17.73
C SER A 32 5.86 -2.67 16.75
N GLU A 33 5.63 -3.96 16.82
CA GLU A 33 6.47 -4.95 16.13
C GLU A 33 6.01 -5.25 14.70
N GLN A 34 4.81 -4.84 14.29
CA GLN A 34 4.24 -5.30 13.02
C GLN A 34 3.43 -4.21 12.31
N THR A 35 4.05 -3.55 11.33
CA THR A 35 3.41 -2.65 10.35
C THR A 35 2.63 -3.46 9.29
N CYS A 36 1.76 -4.38 9.74
CA CYS A 36 0.95 -5.30 8.94
C CYS A 36 1.58 -5.76 7.62
N ILE A 37 2.73 -6.43 7.71
CA ILE A 37 3.56 -6.81 6.55
C ILE A 37 3.05 -8.12 5.91
N SER A 38 2.24 -8.93 6.63
CA SER A 38 1.84 -10.28 6.21
C SER A 38 0.33 -10.51 6.36
N GLY A 39 -0.26 -11.11 5.31
CA GLY A 39 -1.69 -11.30 5.08
C GLY A 39 -2.31 -12.49 5.80
N GLU A 40 -2.19 -12.54 7.12
CA GLU A 40 -3.04 -13.42 7.91
C GLU A 40 -4.50 -12.95 7.81
N ARG A 41 -5.42 -13.92 7.78
CA ARG A 41 -6.85 -13.66 7.85
C ARG A 41 -7.09 -12.88 9.14
N LEU A 42 -7.56 -11.64 9.02
CA LEU A 42 -7.82 -10.81 10.18
C LEU A 42 -8.92 -11.51 10.98
N VAL A 43 -8.57 -12.07 12.13
CA VAL A 43 -9.53 -12.66 13.07
C VAL A 43 -10.38 -11.55 13.67
N HIS A 44 -9.75 -10.40 13.91
CA HIS A 44 -10.38 -9.16 14.34
C HIS A 44 -9.84 -8.01 13.49
N ASP A 45 -10.70 -7.47 12.64
CA ASP A 45 -10.58 -6.09 12.20
C ASP A 45 -11.92 -5.40 12.47
N ARG A 46 -11.93 -4.08 12.39
CA ARG A 46 -13.13 -3.28 12.63
C ARG A 46 -14.36 -3.65 11.78
N LEU A 47 -14.17 -4.37 10.67
CA LEU A 47 -15.23 -4.86 9.80
C LEU A 47 -15.56 -6.35 10.00
N LYS A 48 -15.32 -6.89 11.22
CA LYS A 48 -15.67 -8.25 11.67
C LYS A 48 -14.77 -9.36 11.12
N GLY A 49 -13.53 -9.04 10.81
CA GLY A 49 -12.54 -9.94 10.23
C GLY A 49 -12.66 -10.08 8.72
N GLY A 50 -11.71 -10.78 8.09
CA GLY A 50 -11.79 -11.07 6.65
C GLY A 50 -10.44 -11.18 5.97
N ARG A 51 -10.43 -10.90 4.67
CA ARG A 51 -9.21 -10.92 3.85
C ARG A 51 -8.38 -9.67 4.11
N PHE A 52 -7.06 -9.84 4.09
CA PHE A 52 -6.05 -8.78 4.19
C PHE A 52 -6.12 -7.77 3.03
N VAL A 53 -6.69 -8.18 1.90
CA VAL A 53 -6.98 -7.31 0.75
C VAL A 53 -8.48 -7.27 0.55
N ARG A 54 -9.05 -6.07 0.37
CA ARG A 54 -10.48 -5.87 0.12
C ARG A 54 -10.71 -4.91 -1.03
N ASN A 55 -11.74 -5.19 -1.81
CA ASN A 55 -12.28 -4.26 -2.79
C ASN A 55 -13.22 -3.28 -2.07
N CYS A 56 -12.84 -2.01 -2.06
CA CYS A 56 -13.58 -0.90 -1.48
C CYS A 56 -14.49 -0.30 -2.57
N THR A 57 -15.67 -0.89 -2.76
CA THR A 57 -16.66 -0.44 -3.75
C THR A 57 -17.50 0.76 -3.28
N SER A 58 -17.62 0.96 -1.97
CA SER A 58 -18.28 2.13 -1.36
C SER A 58 -17.35 3.32 -1.21
N ASP A 59 -16.06 3.04 -0.99
CA ASP A 59 -15.08 4.01 -0.53
C ASP A 59 -13.91 4.05 -1.50
N ASN A 60 -13.80 5.13 -2.25
CA ASN A 60 -12.77 5.29 -3.29
C ASN A 60 -11.38 5.65 -2.73
N HIS A 61 -11.13 5.39 -1.44
CA HIS A 61 -9.86 5.71 -0.79
C HIS A 61 -9.40 4.63 0.20
N CYS A 62 -8.10 4.39 0.20
CA CYS A 62 -7.43 3.62 1.23
C CYS A 62 -6.91 4.56 2.33
N LEU A 63 -6.92 4.05 3.56
CA LEU A 63 -6.47 4.73 4.77
C LEU A 63 -5.23 4.04 5.34
N ILE A 64 -4.33 4.84 5.89
CA ILE A 64 -3.38 4.44 6.93
C ILE A 64 -3.59 5.35 8.12
N GLU A 65 -3.77 4.77 9.29
CA GLU A 65 -3.85 5.46 10.57
C GLU A 65 -2.73 4.95 11.49
N ALA A 66 -2.10 5.87 12.23
CA ALA A 66 -1.13 5.53 13.24
C ALA A 66 -1.24 6.44 14.46
N ILE A 67 -1.12 5.86 15.65
CA ILE A 67 -0.99 6.56 16.93
C ILE A 67 0.37 6.19 17.51
N ILE A 68 1.20 7.18 17.74
CA ILE A 68 2.60 7.01 18.13
C ILE A 68 2.81 7.74 19.46
N ASN A 69 3.46 7.12 20.43
CA ASN A 69 3.80 7.77 21.69
C ASN A 69 5.03 8.68 21.57
N ALA A 70 5.30 9.46 22.61
CA ALA A 70 6.46 10.35 22.68
C ALA A 70 7.82 9.64 22.50
N GLY A 71 7.88 8.33 22.74
CA GLY A 71 9.07 7.49 22.50
C GLY A 71 9.21 6.97 21.07
N GLY A 72 8.32 7.37 20.15
CA GLY A 72 8.33 6.90 18.75
C GLY A 72 7.74 5.49 18.56
N VAL A 73 7.08 4.95 19.58
CA VAL A 73 6.50 3.60 19.56
C VAL A 73 5.05 3.66 19.09
N TYR A 74 4.70 2.84 18.10
CA TYR A 74 3.32 2.68 17.64
C TYR A 74 2.47 2.05 18.74
N VAL A 75 1.45 2.78 19.18
CA VAL A 75 0.39 2.35 20.09
C VAL A 75 -0.79 1.77 19.29
N SER A 76 -1.01 2.30 18.09
CA SER A 76 -2.00 1.79 17.15
C SER A 76 -1.49 2.01 15.73
N TYR A 77 -1.74 1.04 14.87
CA TYR A 77 -1.47 1.11 13.45
C TYR A 77 -2.56 0.35 12.68
N MET A 78 -3.21 1.03 11.74
CA MET A 78 -4.32 0.48 10.98
C MET A 78 -4.19 0.81 9.50
N ARG A 79 -4.63 -0.13 8.67
CA ARG A 79 -4.91 0.06 7.25
C ARG A 79 -6.34 -0.35 6.99
N SER A 80 -7.09 0.41 6.21
CA SER A 80 -8.48 0.07 5.88
C SER A 80 -8.95 0.77 4.61
N CYS A 81 -10.17 0.41 4.14
CA CYS A 81 -10.97 1.32 3.32
C CYS A 81 -11.39 2.53 4.19
N THR A 82 -11.59 3.71 3.58
CA THR A 82 -12.16 4.87 4.30
C THR A 82 -13.67 4.74 4.44
N ASP A 83 -14.14 3.87 5.31
CA ASP A 83 -15.57 3.64 5.62
C ASP A 83 -16.19 4.75 6.51
N GLY A 84 -15.47 5.85 6.75
CA GLY A 84 -15.93 6.99 7.54
C GLY A 84 -15.75 6.86 9.04
N PHE A 85 -15.23 5.75 9.57
CA PHE A 85 -14.83 5.69 10.99
C PHE A 85 -13.31 5.58 11.17
N PHE A 86 -12.82 6.05 12.31
CA PHE A 86 -11.40 6.17 12.65
C PHE A 86 -11.16 5.70 14.08
N THR A 87 -9.93 5.30 14.42
CA THR A 87 -9.58 4.87 15.79
C THR A 87 -9.37 6.09 16.69
N GLY A 88 -10.48 6.75 17.01
CA GLY A 88 -10.57 7.87 17.94
C GLY A 88 -10.86 9.22 17.27
N GLN A 89 -11.42 10.13 18.06
CA GLN A 89 -11.92 11.43 17.61
C GLN A 89 -10.82 12.31 16.98
N LYS A 90 -9.57 12.22 17.47
CA LYS A 90 -8.46 13.03 16.96
C LYS A 90 -8.05 12.62 15.56
N VAL A 91 -8.02 11.31 15.29
CA VAL A 91 -7.73 10.79 13.95
C VAL A 91 -8.88 11.15 13.01
N GLU A 92 -10.13 11.03 13.44
CA GLU A 92 -11.28 11.45 12.64
C GLU A 92 -11.20 12.93 12.24
N MET A 93 -10.90 13.82 13.19
CA MET A 93 -10.74 15.25 12.92
C MET A 93 -9.56 15.55 11.99
N LEU A 94 -8.48 14.78 12.09
CA LEU A 94 -7.36 14.90 11.16
C LEU A 94 -7.76 14.44 9.77
N ALA A 95 -8.36 13.26 9.64
CA ALA A 95 -8.76 12.66 8.38
C ALA A 95 -9.75 13.51 7.58
N LYS A 96 -10.65 14.26 8.23
CA LYS A 96 -11.54 15.23 7.57
C LYS A 96 -10.81 16.36 6.83
N ARG A 97 -9.53 16.61 7.16
CA ARG A 97 -8.70 17.68 6.57
C ARG A 97 -7.62 17.15 5.62
N VAL A 98 -7.29 15.86 5.69
CA VAL A 98 -6.29 15.23 4.82
C VAL A 98 -6.86 15.04 3.42
N LYS A 99 -6.05 15.33 2.40
CA LYS A 99 -6.39 15.06 0.99
C LYS A 99 -5.88 13.66 0.59
N PRO A 100 -6.57 12.96 -0.33
CA PRO A 100 -6.14 11.65 -0.81
C PRO A 100 -4.97 11.70 -1.81
N ASN A 101 -3.82 12.19 -1.37
CA ASN A 101 -2.64 12.50 -2.20
C ASN A 101 -1.40 11.67 -1.86
N ASN A 102 -1.55 10.55 -1.15
CA ASN A 102 -0.47 9.70 -0.65
C ASN A 102 0.47 10.36 0.39
N LEU A 103 0.16 11.56 0.88
CA LEU A 103 0.95 12.22 1.91
C LEU A 103 0.42 11.86 3.30
N THR A 104 1.35 11.66 4.23
CA THR A 104 1.04 11.42 5.65
C THR A 104 1.00 12.76 6.37
N GLU A 105 -0.14 13.07 6.96
CA GLU A 105 -0.34 14.24 7.81
C GLU A 105 -0.37 13.79 9.27
N CYS A 106 0.29 14.53 10.16
CA CYS A 106 0.36 14.19 11.58
C CYS A 106 0.00 15.39 12.47
N ALA A 107 -0.63 15.12 13.61
CA ALA A 107 -0.92 16.10 14.64
C ALA A 107 -0.43 15.59 16.00
N TYR A 108 0.30 16.45 16.72
CA TYR A 108 0.75 16.15 18.08
C TYR A 108 -0.26 16.66 19.10
N ASP A 109 -0.54 15.85 20.10
CA ASP A 109 -1.37 16.21 21.24
C ASP A 109 -0.54 16.41 22.50
N LEU A 110 -0.41 17.67 22.92
CA LEU A 110 0.35 18.07 24.10
C LEU A 110 -0.19 17.45 25.40
N LEU A 111 -1.50 17.17 25.49
CA LEU A 111 -2.12 16.64 26.71
C LEU A 111 -1.83 15.15 26.91
N SER A 112 -1.86 14.36 25.84
CA SER A 112 -1.65 12.91 25.90
C SER A 112 -0.24 12.47 25.55
N GLY A 113 0.57 13.35 24.93
CA GLY A 113 1.92 13.01 24.45
C GLY A 113 1.91 12.09 23.22
N PHE A 114 0.77 11.96 22.52
CA PHE A 114 0.64 11.14 21.32
C PHE A 114 0.73 11.97 20.04
N VAL A 115 1.31 11.37 19.00
CA VAL A 115 1.24 11.82 17.61
C VAL A 115 0.20 10.97 16.88
N PHE A 116 -0.75 11.62 16.23
CA PHE A 116 -1.78 11.00 15.41
C PHE A 116 -1.46 11.26 13.95
N CYS A 117 -1.30 10.22 13.14
CA CYS A 117 -0.94 10.32 11.73
C CYS A 117 -2.00 9.66 10.85
N VAL A 118 -2.32 10.30 9.73
CA VAL A 118 -3.29 9.83 8.73
C VAL A 118 -2.68 9.95 7.33
N THR A 119 -2.85 8.92 6.52
CA THR A 119 -2.54 8.93 5.07
C THR A 119 -3.77 8.49 4.30
N LEU A 120 -4.12 9.23 3.25
CA LEU A 120 -5.21 8.89 2.34
C LEU A 120 -4.67 8.74 0.91
N CYS A 121 -5.18 7.75 0.19
CA CYS A 121 -4.80 7.50 -1.20
C CYS A 121 -5.93 6.85 -2.01
N HIS A 122 -5.90 6.95 -3.34
CA HIS A 122 -7.03 6.62 -4.23
C HIS A 122 -6.68 5.64 -5.36
N THR A 123 -5.61 4.87 -5.23
CA THR A 123 -5.19 3.88 -6.23
C THR A 123 -5.12 2.49 -5.60
N ASP A 124 -5.21 1.45 -6.43
CA ASP A 124 -5.11 0.08 -5.94
C ASP A 124 -3.81 -0.13 -5.15
N TYR A 125 -3.96 -0.73 -3.97
CA TYR A 125 -2.88 -1.15 -3.08
C TYR A 125 -2.00 -0.02 -2.54
N CYS A 126 -2.42 1.24 -2.70
CA CYS A 126 -1.61 2.42 -2.34
C CYS A 126 -1.25 2.52 -0.87
N ASN A 127 -2.05 1.91 0.01
CA ASN A 127 -1.76 1.85 1.45
C ASN A 127 -0.88 0.67 1.84
N GLY A 128 -0.26 -0.04 0.90
CA GLY A 128 0.51 -1.25 1.16
C GLY A 128 1.74 -1.07 2.06
N PRO A 129 2.37 -2.19 2.47
CA PRO A 129 3.67 -2.16 3.11
C PRO A 129 4.65 -1.40 2.23
N ARG A 130 5.21 -0.30 2.74
CA ARG A 130 6.31 0.35 2.04
C ARG A 130 7.51 -0.59 2.14
N PRO A 131 8.19 -0.89 1.02
CA PRO A 131 9.46 -1.61 1.13
C PRO A 131 10.32 -0.80 2.11
N TYR A 132 10.82 -1.48 3.14
CA TYR A 132 11.91 -0.93 3.95
C TYR A 132 12.94 -0.40 2.96
N GLU A 133 13.47 0.81 3.13
CA GLU A 133 14.51 1.31 2.22
C GLU A 133 15.66 0.30 2.24
N ILE A 134 15.68 -0.58 1.25
CA ILE A 134 16.78 -1.48 1.04
C ILE A 134 17.90 -0.54 0.62
N SER A 135 18.88 -0.39 1.51
CA SER A 135 20.18 0.22 1.24
C SER A 135 20.56 0.00 -0.22
N THR A 136 20.93 1.07 -0.90
CA THR A 136 21.28 1.17 -2.32
C THR A 136 22.23 0.09 -2.83
N ALA A 137 22.92 -0.64 -1.94
CA ALA A 137 23.73 -1.81 -2.25
C ALA A 137 22.99 -2.95 -2.99
N MET A 138 21.71 -3.22 -2.66
CA MET A 138 21.00 -4.39 -3.23
C MET A 138 20.43 -4.14 -4.64
N LYS A 139 20.28 -2.87 -5.05
CA LYS A 139 19.85 -2.52 -6.41
C LYS A 139 20.92 -2.89 -7.44
N THR A 140 22.20 -2.75 -7.09
CA THR A 140 23.32 -2.99 -8.01
C THR A 140 23.47 -4.47 -8.41
N GLU A 141 23.16 -5.42 -7.53
CA GLU A 141 23.34 -6.85 -7.81
C GLU A 141 22.32 -7.41 -8.83
N LEU A 142 21.09 -6.91 -8.81
CA LEU A 142 20.04 -7.32 -9.75
C LEU A 142 20.31 -6.83 -11.18
N PHE A 143 20.91 -5.65 -11.35
CA PHE A 143 21.30 -5.17 -12.67
C PHE A 143 22.48 -5.96 -13.25
N ILE A 144 23.49 -6.30 -12.43
CA ILE A 144 24.67 -7.07 -12.88
C ILE A 144 24.28 -8.48 -13.33
N SER A 145 23.35 -9.14 -12.62
CA SER A 145 22.84 -10.45 -13.01
C SER A 145 21.99 -10.42 -14.30
N PHE A 146 21.22 -9.36 -14.54
CA PHE A 146 20.45 -9.24 -15.78
C PHE A 146 21.36 -8.99 -17.01
N TYR A 147 22.36 -8.11 -16.88
CA TYR A 147 23.29 -7.82 -17.98
C TYR A 147 24.14 -9.03 -18.39
N SER A 148 24.56 -9.86 -17.43
CA SER A 148 25.35 -11.07 -17.71
C SER A 148 24.55 -12.14 -18.45
N VAL A 149 23.27 -12.32 -18.12
CA VAL A 149 22.37 -13.25 -18.84
C VAL A 149 22.10 -12.75 -20.26
N VAL A 150 21.81 -11.46 -20.45
CA VAL A 150 21.59 -10.88 -21.78
C VAL A 150 22.84 -10.99 -22.65
N ALA A 151 24.02 -10.71 -22.10
CA ALA A 151 25.28 -10.83 -22.83
C ALA A 151 25.55 -12.28 -23.30
N LEU A 152 25.26 -13.27 -22.45
CA LEU A 152 25.39 -14.69 -22.80
C LEU A 152 24.42 -15.13 -23.90
N ILE A 153 23.19 -14.61 -23.87
CA ILE A 153 22.18 -14.90 -24.91
C ILE A 153 22.62 -14.30 -26.26
N VAL A 154 23.04 -13.02 -26.26
CA VAL A 154 23.51 -12.33 -27.47
C VAL A 154 24.74 -13.02 -28.07
N TYR A 155 25.72 -13.37 -27.23
CA TYR A 155 26.90 -14.10 -27.67
C TYR A 155 26.55 -15.43 -28.34
N LYS A 156 25.63 -16.20 -27.75
CA LYS A 156 25.20 -17.50 -28.28
C LYS A 156 24.43 -17.37 -29.60
N ILE A 157 23.69 -16.28 -29.80
CA ILE A 157 23.02 -15.97 -31.06
C ILE A 157 24.03 -15.55 -32.14
N SER A 158 25.05 -14.77 -31.80
CA SER A 158 26.07 -14.27 -32.76
C SER A 158 27.02 -15.35 -33.32
N ARG A 159 27.09 -16.51 -32.68
CA ARG A 159 27.97 -17.63 -33.06
C ARG A 159 27.26 -18.75 -33.83
N ARG A 160 25.97 -18.60 -34.12
CA ARG A 160 25.24 -19.44 -35.08
C ARG A 160 25.20 -18.75 -36.43
#